data_AF-A0A920T3R4-F1
#
_entry.id   AF-A0A920T3R4-F1
#
_cell.length_a   1.000
_cell.length_b   1.000
_cell.length_c   1.000
_cell.angle_alpha   90.00
_cell.angle_beta   90.00
_cell.angle_gamma   90.00
#
_symmetry.space_group_name_H-M   'P 1'
#
loop_
_entity.id
_entity.type
_entity.pdbx_description
1 polymer ?
#
loop_
_entity_poly.entity_id
_entity_poly.type
_entity_poly.pdbx_seq_one_letter_code
_entity_poly.pdbx_strand_id
1 'polypeptide(L)'
;MIFKIEGTGKETGGIYGAFLGQRVPDTFEIGGEFFLLNFEEREPIYHSIELLDFKKVMHPGTNVAKNFSSEVNLIENKIPRRVLIQMNDP
;
A
#
# COMPACT_ATOMS: atom_id res chain seq x y z
N MET A 1 15.21 5.91 1.01
CA MET A 1 15.31 6.79 -0.18
C MET A 1 16.56 7.64 -0.03
N ILE A 2 17.28 7.91 -1.13
CA ILE A 2 18.53 8.69 -1.08
C ILE A 2 18.32 10.00 -1.85
N PHE A 3 18.69 11.12 -1.23
CA PHE A 3 18.62 12.45 -1.82
C PHE A 3 20.03 13.04 -1.96
N LYS A 4 20.25 13.84 -3.00
CA LYS A 4 21.46 14.63 -3.19
C LYS A 4 21.07 16.11 -3.20
N ILE A 5 21.60 16.88 -2.25
CA ILE A 5 21.38 18.33 -2.18
C ILE A 5 22.63 19.01 -2.73
N GLU A 6 22.43 19.87 -3.73
CA GLU A 6 23.49 20.65 -4.40
C GLU A 6 23.13 22.14 -4.38
N GLY A 7 24.14 23.02 -4.46
CA GLY A 7 23.94 24.48 -4.54
C GLY A 7 23.92 25.23 -3.21
N THR A 8 24.07 24.55 -2.06
CA THR A 8 23.98 25.15 -0.72
C THR A 8 25.32 25.46 -0.04
N GLY A 9 26.45 25.26 -0.74
CA GLY A 9 27.80 25.45 -0.19
C GLY A 9 28.41 24.16 0.38
N LYS A 10 29.73 24.16 0.65
CA LYS A 10 30.48 22.94 1.04
C LYS A 10 30.08 22.34 2.39
N GLU A 11 29.43 23.11 3.27
CA GLU A 11 29.13 22.68 4.63
C GLU A 11 27.76 21.99 4.75
N THR A 12 26.83 22.25 3.82
CA THR A 12 25.45 21.72 3.85
C THR A 12 25.08 20.92 2.60
N GLY A 13 25.92 20.92 1.56
CA GLY A 13 25.74 20.07 0.39
C GLY A 13 26.15 18.64 0.69
N GLY A 14 25.32 17.65 0.34
CA GLY A 14 25.58 16.26 0.73
C GLY A 14 24.56 15.26 0.21
N ILE A 15 24.84 13.98 0.50
CA ILE A 15 23.93 12.85 0.25
C ILE A 15 23.22 12.53 1.56
N TYR A 16 21.88 12.57 1.54
CA TYR A 16 21.03 12.30 2.69
C TYR A 16 20.25 11.00 2.47
N GLY A 17 20.22 10.14 3.47
CA GLY A 17 19.48 8.88 3.44
C GLY A 17 18.27 8.92 4.36
N ALA A 18 17.07 8.86 3.79
CA ALA A 18 15.85 8.68 4.57
C ALA A 18 15.55 7.18 4.75
N PHE A 19 15.35 6.76 6.00
CA PHE A 19 15.02 5.39 6.38
C PHE A 19 13.51 5.24 6.57
N LEU A 20 12.92 4.19 5.96
CA LEU A 20 11.53 3.85 6.21
C LEU A 20 11.37 3.41 7.68
N GLY A 21 10.46 4.06 8.42
CA GLY A 21 10.20 3.76 9.84
C GLY A 21 10.84 4.75 10.83
N GLN A 22 11.46 5.82 10.36
CA GLN A 22 11.95 6.88 11.23
C GLN A 22 10.79 7.65 11.87
N ARG A 23 10.64 7.55 13.19
CA ARG A 23 9.54 8.16 13.96
C ARG A 23 9.71 9.67 14.20
N VAL A 24 10.94 10.17 14.07
CA VAL A 24 11.27 11.59 14.32
C VAL A 24 11.63 12.23 12.98
N PRO A 25 10.92 13.30 12.54
CA PRO A 25 11.23 14.01 11.31
C PRO A 25 12.68 14.50 11.30
N ASP A 26 13.37 14.33 10.18
CA ASP A 26 14.69 14.93 10.00
C ASP A 26 14.56 16.43 9.79
N THR A 27 15.35 17.19 10.54
CA THR A 27 15.50 18.65 10.37
C THR A 27 16.82 18.96 9.71
N PHE A 28 16.83 19.86 8.72
CA PHE A 28 18.07 20.39 8.15
C PHE A 28 18.01 21.90 7.97
N GLU A 29 19.16 22.55 8.17
CA GLU A 29 19.35 23.99 8.00
C GLU A 29 20.03 24.25 6.66
N ILE A 30 19.40 25.07 5.81
CA ILE A 30 19.94 25.49 4.52
C ILE A 30 19.85 27.01 4.45
N GLY A 31 21.00 27.69 4.37
CA GLY A 31 21.03 29.15 4.23
C GLY A 31 20.41 29.94 5.40
N GLY A 32 20.38 29.35 6.61
CA GLY A 32 19.74 29.95 7.79
C GLY A 32 18.24 29.66 7.92
N GLU A 33 17.65 28.90 6.99
CA GLU A 33 16.26 28.44 7.07
C GLU A 33 16.19 26.96 7.49
N PHE A 34 15.19 26.63 8.32
CA PHE A 34 14.95 25.27 8.81
C PHE A 34 13.89 24.55 7.97
N PHE A 35 14.24 23.36 7.50
CA PHE A 35 13.36 22.49 6.74
C PHE A 35 13.08 21.19 7.51
N LEU A 36 11.85 20.71 7.41
CA LEU A 36 11.36 19.48 8.05
C LEU A 36 11.02 18.46 6.97
N LEU A 37 11.64 17.29 7.02
CA LEU A 37 11.25 16.15 6.20
C LEU A 37 10.23 15.31 6.97
N ASN A 38 8.95 15.50 6.64
CA ASN A 38 7.87 14.70 7.19
C ASN A 38 7.38 13.69 6.15
N PHE A 39 7.30 12.42 6.54
CA PHE A 39 6.61 11.39 5.78
C PHE A 39 5.36 11.00 6.56
N GLU A 40 4.19 11.30 5.99
CA GLU A 40 2.92 10.90 6.60
C GLU A 40 2.89 9.37 6.72
N GLU A 41 2.59 8.89 7.93
CA GLU A 41 2.29 7.49 8.15
C GLU A 41 1.04 7.16 7.32
N ARG A 42 1.12 6.15 6.46
CA ARG A 42 -0.03 5.70 5.69
C ARG A 42 -0.99 5.04 6.66
N GLU A 43 -2.12 5.69 6.91
CA GLU A 43 -3.21 5.08 7.65
C GLU A 43 -3.65 3.77 6.96
N PRO A 44 -3.57 2.62 7.65
CA PRO A 44 -4.01 1.35 7.08
C PRO A 44 -5.52 1.39 6.89
N ILE A 45 -5.96 1.11 5.67
CA ILE A 45 -7.39 0.96 5.38
C ILE A 45 -7.81 -0.42 5.87
N TYR A 46 -8.65 -0.45 6.91
CA TYR A 46 -9.21 -1.69 7.43
C TYR A 46 -10.45 -2.10 6.62
N HIS A 47 -10.44 -3.33 6.13
CA HIS A 47 -11.58 -3.96 5.46
C HIS A 47 -11.73 -5.42 5.91
N SER A 48 -12.96 -5.93 5.91
CA SER A 48 -13.23 -7.35 6.09
C SER A 48 -14.13 -7.88 4.97
N ILE A 49 -14.14 -9.21 4.82
CA ILE A 49 -14.94 -9.89 3.80
C ILE A 49 -15.81 -10.92 4.51
N GLU A 50 -17.11 -10.88 4.23
CA GLU A 50 -18.06 -11.94 4.60
C GLU A 50 -18.39 -12.74 3.34
N LEU A 51 -18.11 -14.04 3.38
CA LEU A 51 -18.39 -14.96 2.28
C LEU A 51 -19.87 -15.32 2.23
N LEU A 52 -20.51 -15.11 1.08
CA LEU A 52 -21.93 -15.38 0.88
C LEU A 52 -22.14 -16.64 0.05
N ASP A 53 -21.37 -16.80 -1.02
CA ASP A 53 -21.40 -17.99 -1.87
C ASP A 53 -20.02 -18.26 -2.47
N PHE A 54 -19.71 -19.54 -2.68
CA PHE A 54 -18.48 -19.99 -3.31
C PHE A 54 -18.80 -21.02 -4.39
N LYS A 55 -18.35 -20.75 -5.61
CA LYS A 55 -18.52 -21.65 -6.76
C LYS A 55 -17.16 -22.09 -7.29
N LYS A 56 -17.02 -23.41 -7.46
CA LYS A 56 -15.88 -24.07 -8.09
C LYS A 56 -16.34 -24.84 -9.31
N VAL A 57 -15.82 -24.48 -10.48
CA VAL A 57 -16.10 -25.18 -11.74
C VAL A 57 -14.88 -26.02 -12.12
N MET A 58 -15.10 -27.28 -12.49
CA MET A 58 -14.03 -28.23 -12.86
C MET A 58 -13.87 -28.36 -14.38
N HIS A 59 -12.67 -28.66 -14.84
CA HIS A 59 -12.49 -29.19 -16.19
C HIS A 59 -13.07 -30.62 -16.27
N PRO A 60 -13.87 -30.95 -17.29
CA PRO A 60 -14.51 -32.25 -17.41
C PRO A 60 -13.52 -33.42 -17.31
N GLY A 61 -13.84 -34.42 -16.49
CA GLY A 61 -13.02 -35.62 -16.34
C GLY A 61 -11.69 -35.41 -15.60
N THR A 62 -11.49 -34.27 -14.95
CA THR A 62 -10.27 -33.97 -14.20
C THR A 62 -10.56 -33.42 -12.80
N ASN A 63 -9.55 -33.48 -11.94
CA ASN A 63 -9.56 -32.78 -10.65
C ASN A 63 -8.96 -31.36 -10.75
N VAL A 64 -8.90 -30.78 -11.96
CA VAL A 64 -8.37 -29.44 -12.20
C VAL A 64 -9.52 -28.44 -12.20
N ALA A 65 -9.40 -27.39 -11.38
CA ALA A 65 -10.38 -26.31 -11.34
C ALA A 65 -10.20 -25.40 -12.57
N LYS A 66 -11.32 -25.11 -13.24
CA LYS A 66 -11.42 -24.21 -14.39
C LYS A 66 -11.59 -22.75 -13.95
N ASN A 67 -12.49 -22.50 -13.00
CA ASN A 67 -12.80 -21.15 -12.50
C ASN A 67 -13.24 -21.24 -11.03
N PHE A 68 -12.90 -20.21 -10.26
CA PHE A 68 -13.40 -19.98 -8.93
C PHE A 68 -14.09 -18.62 -8.88
N SER A 69 -15.28 -18.58 -8.28
CA SER A 69 -15.92 -17.30 -7.97
C SER A 69 -16.46 -17.32 -6.55
N SER A 70 -16.35 -16.17 -5.89
CA SER A 70 -16.90 -15.93 -4.57
C SER A 70 -17.77 -14.69 -4.61
N GLU A 71 -19.01 -14.82 -4.18
CA GLU A 71 -19.84 -13.66 -3.90
C GLU A 71 -19.64 -13.28 -2.43
N VAL A 72 -19.29 -12.03 -2.18
CA VAL A 72 -18.91 -11.57 -0.85
C VAL A 72 -19.53 -10.22 -0.53
N ASN A 73 -19.68 -9.94 0.76
CA ASN A 73 -19.85 -8.58 1.26
C ASN A 73 -18.45 -8.07 1.63
N LEU A 74 -17.95 -7.06 0.90
CA LEU A 74 -16.81 -6.27 1.33
C LEU A 74 -17.29 -5.23 2.33
N ILE A 75 -16.73 -5.24 3.53
CA ILE A 75 -17.09 -4.34 4.61
C ILE A 75 -15.95 -3.35 4.80
N GLU A 76 -16.20 -2.10 4.41
CA GLU A 76 -15.30 -0.95 4.59
C GLU A 76 -16.04 0.09 5.42
N ASN A 77 -15.41 0.63 6.47
CA ASN A 77 -16.05 1.62 7.35
C ASN A 77 -17.43 1.19 7.88
N LYS A 78 -17.61 -0.12 8.15
CA LYS A 78 -18.87 -0.77 8.58
C LYS A 78 -20.00 -0.76 7.54
N ILE A 79 -19.72 -0.41 6.29
CA ILE A 79 -20.69 -0.40 5.20
C ILE A 79 -20.45 -1.65 4.33
N PRO A 80 -21.41 -2.59 4.26
CA PRO A 80 -21.29 -3.77 3.40
C PRO A 80 -21.60 -3.41 1.94
N ARG A 81 -20.74 -3.86 1.03
CA ARG A 81 -20.93 -3.77 -0.43
C ARG A 81 -20.83 -5.17 -1.04
N ARG A 82 -21.81 -5.55 -1.85
CA ARG A 82 -21.81 -6.82 -2.59
C ARG A 82 -20.74 -6.77 -3.69
N VAL A 83 -19.85 -7.75 -3.73
CA VAL A 83 -18.76 -7.86 -4.72
C VAL A 83 -18.63 -9.30 -5.19
N LEU A 84 -18.35 -9.48 -6.48
CA LEU A 84 -17.95 -10.77 -7.05
C LEU A 84 -16.42 -10.80 -7.18
N ILE A 85 -15.79 -11.78 -6.56
CA ILE A 85 -14.36 -12.08 -6.73
C ILE A 85 -14.26 -13.27 -7.67
N GLN A 86 -13.55 -13.11 -8.80
CA GLN A 86 -13.31 -14.19 -9.76
C GLN A 86 -11.80 -14.44 -9.87
N MET A 87 -11.42 -15.70 -10.10
CA MET A 87 -10.05 -16.10 -10.39
C MET A 87 -10.03 -16.93 -11.68
N ASN A 88 -9.04 -16.69 -12.54
CA ASN A 88 -8.84 -17.39 -13.80
C ASN A 88 -9.96 -17.17 -14.85
N ASP A 89 -10.60 -16.00 -14.85
CA ASP A 89 -11.44 -15.56 -15.97
C ASP A 89 -10.53 -14.91 -17.03
N PRO A 90 -10.40 -15.48 -18.24
CA PRO A 90 -9.55 -14.92 -19.31
C PRO A 90 -10.12 -13.66 -19.95
#